data_AF-A0A848ZHM1-F1
#
_entry.id   AF-A0A848ZHM1-F1
#
_cell.length_a   1.000
_cell.length_b   1.000
_cell.length_c   1.000
_cell.angle_alpha   90.00
_cell.angle_beta   90.00
_cell.angle_gamma   90.00
#
_symmetry.space_group_name_H-M   'P 1'
#
loop_
_entity.id
_entity.type
_entity.pdbx_description
1 polymer ?
#
loop_
_entity_poly.entity_id
_entity_poly.type
_entity_poly.pdbx_seq_one_letter_code
_entity_poly.pdbx_strand_id
1 'polypeptide(L)' 'MKYDYLIVGAGLFGSVFAHEAQKKGKKCLVIDRRSHLGGNVYCEEVEGINVHKYGAHIFHTNDKEIWD' A
#
# COMPACT_ATOMS: atom_id res chain seq x y z
N MET A 1 19.17 -14.15 -2.28
CA MET A 1 18.07 -13.85 -3.24
C MET A 1 18.39 -12.54 -3.96
N LYS A 2 18.04 -12.41 -5.24
CA LYS A 2 18.21 -11.17 -6.02
C LYS A 2 16.84 -10.56 -6.28
N TYR A 3 16.68 -9.27 -5.98
CA TYR A 3 15.50 -8.46 -6.30
C TYR A 3 15.83 -7.53 -7.46
N ASP A 4 14.82 -7.24 -8.28
CA ASP A 4 14.92 -6.25 -9.36
C ASP A 4 14.69 -4.83 -8.85
N TYR A 5 13.83 -4.67 -7.82
CA TYR A 5 13.53 -3.38 -7.19
C TYR A 5 13.58 -3.46 -5.68
N LEU A 6 14.12 -2.40 -5.06
CA LEU A 6 13.92 -2.06 -3.65
C LEU A 6 12.98 -0.86 -3.58
N ILE A 7 11.88 -1.01 -2.84
CA ILE A 7 10.83 -0.01 -2.67
C ILE A 7 10.79 0.37 -1.20
N VAL A 8 10.98 1.65 -0.90
CA VAL A 8 10.99 2.18 0.47
C VAL A 8 9.69 2.92 0.75
N GLY A 9 8.88 2.35 1.63
CA GLY A 9 7.52 2.78 1.96
C GLY A 9 6.46 1.85 1.35
N ALA A 10 5.59 1.31 2.21
CA ALA A 10 4.49 0.42 1.87
C ALA A 10 3.13 1.14 1.89
N GLY A 11 3.13 2.46 1.61
CA GLY A 11 1.90 3.21 1.33
C GLY A 11 1.38 2.95 -0.09
N LEU A 12 0.20 3.49 -0.42
CA LEU A 12 -0.49 3.26 -1.70
C LEU A 12 0.45 3.33 -2.92
N PHE A 13 1.27 4.38 -3.02
CA PHE A 13 2.19 4.54 -4.16
C PHE A 13 3.20 3.39 -4.29
N GLY A 14 3.91 3.06 -3.21
CA GLY A 14 4.91 1.99 -3.20
C GLY A 14 4.28 0.62 -3.43
N SER A 15 3.12 0.37 -2.84
CA SER A 15 2.35 -0.86 -3.03
C SER A 15 1.84 -1.03 -4.47
N VAL A 16 1.31 0.03 -5.08
CA VAL A 16 0.84 -0.01 -6.48
C VAL A 16 2.00 -0.21 -7.44
N PHE A 17 3.13 0.48 -7.24
CA PHE A 17 4.33 0.25 -8.05
C PHE A 17 4.82 -1.21 -7.93
N ALA A 18 4.89 -1.75 -6.71
CA ALA A 18 5.29 -3.14 -6.48
C ALA A 18 4.36 -4.11 -7.21
N HIS A 19 3.04 -3.88 -7.14
CA HIS A 19 2.02 -4.67 -7.83
C HIS A 19 2.20 -4.67 -9.34
N GLU A 20 2.34 -3.48 -9.94
CA GLU A 20 2.53 -3.34 -11.39
C GLU A 20 3.88 -3.89 -11.88
N ALA A 21 4.95 -3.72 -11.11
CA ALA A 21 6.24 -4.32 -11.41
C ALA A 21 6.18 -5.86 -11.35
N GLN A 22 5.45 -6.41 -10.37
CA GLN A 22 5.28 -7.84 -10.22
C GLN A 22 4.46 -8.45 -11.38
N LYS A 23 3.41 -7.77 -11.86
CA LYS A 23 2.69 -8.16 -13.09
C LYS A 23 3.61 -8.26 -14.32
N LYS A 24 4.69 -7.47 -14.34
CA LYS A 24 5.72 -7.48 -15.39
C LYS A 24 6.88 -8.46 -15.10
N GLY A 25 6.69 -9.40 -14.17
CA GLY A 25 7.65 -10.46 -13.84
C GLY A 25 8.85 -10.00 -13.01
N LYS A 26 8.79 -8.83 -12.37
CA LYS A 26 9.88 -8.27 -11.56
C LYS A 26 9.74 -8.69 -10.10
N LYS A 27 10.85 -9.07 -9.46
CA LYS A 27 10.92 -9.37 -8.03
C LYS A 27 11.16 -8.10 -7.25
N CYS A 28 10.21 -7.71 -6.41
CA CYS A 28 10.31 -6.52 -5.58
C CYS A 28 10.57 -6.87 -4.12
N LEU A 29 11.43 -6.08 -3.46
CA LEU A 29 11.54 -6.02 -2.01
C LEU A 29 10.92 -4.70 -1.55
N VAL A 30 9.81 -4.77 -0.83
CA VAL A 30 9.17 -3.60 -0.21
C VAL A 30 9.57 -3.57 1.26
N ILE A 31 10.09 -2.44 1.72
CA ILE A 31 10.40 -2.21 3.13
C ILE A 31 9.61 -1.01 3.63
N ASP A 32 9.17 -1.04 4.88
CA ASP A 32 8.62 0.12 5.58
C ASP A 32 9.25 0.18 6.97
N ARG A 33 9.39 1.39 7.51
CA ARG A 33 9.86 1.58 8.89
C ARG A 33 8.77 1.27 9.91
N ARG A 34 7.50 1.33 9.49
CA ARG A 34 6.34 1.04 10.33
C ARG A 34 6.18 -0.47 10.48
N SER A 35 5.56 -0.90 11.58
CA SER A 35 5.27 -2.31 11.86
C SER A 35 4.06 -2.85 11.09
N HIS A 36 3.53 -2.09 10.14
CA HIS A 36 2.34 -2.43 9.36
C HIS A 36 2.47 -1.85 7.94
N LEU A 37 1.64 -2.37 7.04
CA LEU A 37 1.54 -1.91 5.65
C LEU A 37 0.53 -0.77 5.51
N GLY A 38 0.43 -0.16 4.33
CA GLY A 38 -0.62 0.81 3.98
C GLY A 38 -0.25 2.27 4.25
N GLY A 39 0.89 2.56 4.90
CA GLY A 39 1.24 3.95 5.21
C GLY A 39 0.14 4.61 6.04
N ASN A 40 -0.34 5.79 5.62
CA ASN A 40 -1.37 6.53 6.37
C ASN A 40 -2.79 5.98 6.19
N VAL A 41 -3.05 5.16 5.16
CA VAL A 41 -4.37 4.52 4.98
C VAL A 41 -4.53 3.24 5.80
N TYR A 42 -3.56 2.92 6.65
CA TYR A 42 -3.66 1.79 7.57
C TYR A 42 -4.80 1.97 8.57
N CYS A 43 -5.60 0.93 8.71
CA CYS A 43 -6.59 0.79 9.75
C CYS A 43 -6.14 -0.24 10.77
N GLU A 44 -6.45 0.00 12.04
CA GLU A 44 -6.32 -0.99 13.10
C GLU A 44 -7.72 -1.39 13.59
N GLU A 45 -7.85 -2.65 14.00
CA GLU A 45 -9.07 -3.12 14.64
C GLU A 45 -9.08 -2.69 16.10
N VAL A 46 -10.14 -2.01 16.51
CA VAL A 46 -10.39 -1.63 17.91
C VAL A 46 -11.81 -2.07 18.23
N GLU A 47 -11.95 -3.06 19.12
CA GLU A 47 -13.25 -3.59 19.56
C GLU A 47 -14.16 -4.04 18.39
N GLY A 48 -13.56 -4.66 17.36
CA GLY A 48 -14.28 -5.09 16.15
C GLY A 48 -14.61 -3.97 15.16
N ILE A 49 -14.14 -2.74 15.38
CA ILE A 49 -14.32 -1.59 14.48
C ILE A 49 -12.99 -1.29 13.78
N ASN A 50 -13.03 -1.08 12.46
CA ASN A 50 -11.87 -0.61 11.70
C ASN A 50 -11.66 0.89 11.93
N VAL A 51 -10.59 1.25 12.63
CA VAL A 51 -10.24 2.64 12.96
C VAL A 51 -9.07 3.09 12.11
N HIS A 52 -9.21 4.25 11.46
CA HIS A 52 -8.14 4.84 10.68
C HIS A 52 -7.10 5.46 11.61
N LYS A 53 -5.98 4.76 11.83
CA LYS A 53 -4.95 5.13 12.81
C LYS A 53 -4.35 6.52 12.58
N TYR A 54 -4.30 6.96 11.32
CA TYR A 54 -3.65 8.20 10.91
C TYR A 54 -4.63 9.24 10.33
N GLY A 55 -5.87 9.24 10.84
CA GLY A 55 -6.93 10.13 10.39
C GLY A 55 -7.82 9.52 9.30
N ALA A 56 -9.05 10.01 9.18
CA ALA A 56 -10.02 9.47 8.24
C ALA A 56 -9.54 9.58 6.79
N HIS A 57 -9.68 8.49 6.03
CA HIS A 57 -9.35 8.42 4.61
C HIS A 57 -10.56 7.83 3.88
N ILE A 58 -11.28 8.66 3.14
CA ILE A 58 -12.43 8.24 2.34
C ILE A 58 -11.96 8.21 0.89
N PHE A 59 -12.04 7.05 0.26
CA PHE A 59 -11.66 6.93 -1.15
C PHE A 59 -12.75 7.57 -2.03
N HIS A 60 -12.32 8.46 -2.93
CA HIS A 60 -13.19 9.06 -3.94
C HIS A 60 -12.36 9.37 -5.18
N THR A 61 -12.91 9.08 -6.36
CA THR A 61 -12.28 9.42 -7.64
C THR A 61 -13.37 9.48 -8.72
N ASN A 62 -13.15 10.29 -9.75
CA ASN A 62 -13.95 10.29 -10.98
C ASN A 62 -13.27 9.49 -12.10
N ASP A 63 -12.09 8.93 -11.83
CA ASP A 63 -11.33 8.13 -12.77
C ASP A 63 -11.80 6.68 -12.70
N LYS A 64 -12.36 6.19 -13.80
CA LYS A 64 -12.87 4.83 -13.91
C LYS A 64 -11.75 3.79 -13.86
N GLU A 65 -10.59 4.07 -14.43
CA GLU A 65 -9.46 3.13 -14.44
C GLU A 65 -8.87 2.96 -13.04
N ILE A 66 -8.89 4.01 -12.22
CA ILE A 66 -8.45 3.94 -10.81
C ILE A 66 -9.53 3.27 -9.92
N TRP A 67 -10.80 3.39 -10.30
CA TRP A 67 -11.92 2.78 -9.56
C TRP A 67 -12.02 1.27 -9.78
N ASP A 68 -11.81 0.81 -11.01
CA ASP A 68 -11.91 -0.59 -11.44
C ASP A 68 -10.68 -1.43 -11.00
#